data_AF-A0A813IEH1-F1
#
_entry.id   AF-A0A813IEH1-F1
#
_cell.length_a   1.000
_cell.length_b   1.000
_cell.length_c   1.000
_cell.angle_alpha   90.00
_cell.angle_beta   90.00
_cell.angle_gamma   90.00
#
_symmetry.space_group_name_H-M   'P 1'
#
loop_
_entity.id
_entity.type
_entity.pdbx_description
1 polymer ?
#
loop_
_entity_poly.entity_id
_entity_poly.type
_entity_poly.pdbx_seq_one_letter_code
_entity_poly.pdbx_strand_id
1 'polypeptide(L)'
;LRSLLGFHARELWGCLRFAPAETGPRQLRGFLRDCADIAFAAPFAASPALEEIGQLLCSSLDVVLSGRADAALPESILAATLAAACALAANAGLDPGASSGLAGLVAAAEEGCRKAAAGHLQSWRRPLRHTALVPWLALIEQDQQQQQQQEQEQQQQQQQREQEQQQQQEQEQEEQQLQQEQQEQRRQQPGPSWASGPPPAARAAEDSTLRQLLEGAPTELRCALDGRLLTDPVRTPHSDLVYERAVLGQELARNGGVCPASGLPLSLAECSRDAATRRNALCWTRERQATKAAARQKGALSVVADSARPASSVQATGPCGEEEVSDDEPNYNSIFGQ
;
A
#
# COMPACT_ATOMS: atom_id res chain seq x y z
N LEU A 1 -49.73 21.23 10.96
CA LEU A 1 -48.59 20.61 11.67
C LEU A 1 -47.26 20.81 10.94
N ARG A 2 -47.08 20.37 9.68
CA ARG A 2 -45.81 20.57 8.92
C ARG A 2 -45.32 22.03 8.90
N SER A 3 -46.20 23.00 8.65
CA SER A 3 -45.83 24.42 8.65
C SER A 3 -45.39 24.93 10.02
N LEU A 4 -46.01 24.44 11.11
CA LEU A 4 -45.60 24.77 12.48
C LEU A 4 -44.27 24.13 12.85
N LEU A 5 -44.06 22.88 12.44
CA LEU A 5 -42.78 22.18 12.63
C LEU A 5 -41.65 22.85 11.84
N GLY A 6 -41.93 23.35 10.63
CA GLY A 6 -40.95 24.11 9.87
C GLY A 6 -40.59 25.44 10.54
N PHE A 7 -41.59 26.16 11.08
CA PHE A 7 -41.37 27.43 11.78
C PHE A 7 -40.55 27.25 13.07
N HIS A 8 -40.82 26.20 13.85
CA HIS A 8 -40.15 25.92 15.12
C HIS A 8 -39.01 24.89 15.03
N ALA A 9 -38.61 24.49 13.83
CA ALA A 9 -37.61 23.43 13.64
C ALA A 9 -36.33 23.74 14.43
N ARG A 10 -35.84 24.98 14.33
CA ARG A 10 -34.60 25.41 14.98
C ARG A 10 -34.65 25.27 16.50
N GLU A 11 -35.73 25.74 17.15
CA GLU A 11 -35.86 25.65 18.61
C GLU A 11 -36.02 24.20 19.06
N LEU A 12 -36.81 23.42 18.32
CA LEU A 12 -37.01 22.00 18.58
C LEU A 12 -35.68 21.23 18.52
N TRP A 13 -34.89 21.41 17.46
CA TRP A 13 -33.57 20.76 17.33
C TRP A 13 -32.56 21.26 18.36
N GLY A 14 -32.63 22.54 18.72
CA GLY A 14 -31.86 23.12 19.82
C GLY A 14 -32.16 22.48 21.18
N CYS A 15 -33.39 22.04 21.42
CA CYS A 15 -33.75 21.26 22.61
C CYS A 15 -33.30 19.79 22.51
N LEU A 16 -33.51 19.16 21.34
CA LEU A 16 -33.19 17.75 21.10
C LEU A 16 -31.70 17.46 21.24
N ARG A 17 -30.81 18.43 20.97
CA ARG A 17 -29.36 18.23 21.08
C ARG A 17 -28.85 17.88 22.49
N PHE A 18 -29.62 18.18 23.53
CA PHE A 18 -29.21 17.90 24.92
C PHE A 18 -29.75 16.56 25.44
N ALA A 19 -30.74 15.97 24.75
CA ALA A 19 -31.40 14.75 25.19
C ALA A 19 -30.51 13.49 25.23
N PRO A 20 -29.56 13.26 24.30
CA PRO A 20 -28.80 12.01 24.25
C PRO A 20 -27.90 11.76 25.45
N ALA A 21 -27.39 12.82 26.10
CA ALA A 21 -26.38 12.73 27.16
C ALA A 21 -26.87 11.98 28.41
N GLU A 22 -28.18 11.93 28.64
CA GLU A 22 -28.78 11.30 29.82
C GLU A 22 -29.46 9.96 29.51
N THR A 23 -29.66 9.65 28.23
CA THR A 23 -30.45 8.49 27.81
C THR A 23 -29.56 7.28 27.52
N GLY A 24 -29.89 6.13 28.13
CA GLY A 24 -29.19 4.88 27.83
C GLY A 24 -29.38 4.42 26.38
N PRO A 25 -28.56 3.49 25.87
CA PRO A 25 -28.54 3.08 24.47
C PRO A 25 -29.88 2.53 23.94
N ARG A 26 -30.71 1.94 24.82
CA ARG A 26 -32.08 1.49 24.46
C ARG A 26 -33.02 2.66 24.17
N GLN A 27 -32.90 3.75 24.91
CA GLN A 27 -33.71 4.94 24.75
C GLN A 27 -33.23 5.77 23.56
N LEU A 28 -31.91 5.82 23.33
CA LEU A 28 -31.31 6.50 22.19
C LEU A 28 -31.90 6.02 20.85
N ARG A 29 -32.14 4.70 20.70
CA ARG A 29 -32.80 4.17 19.50
C ARG A 29 -34.19 4.77 19.27
N GLY A 30 -35.02 4.83 20.31
CA GLY A 30 -36.38 5.39 20.22
C GLY A 30 -36.33 6.87 19.88
N PHE A 31 -35.43 7.59 20.56
CA PHE A 31 -35.17 9.00 20.33
C PHE A 31 -34.73 9.29 18.88
N LEU A 32 -33.75 8.56 18.34
CA LEU A 32 -33.28 8.73 16.96
C LEU A 32 -34.38 8.41 15.93
N ARG A 33 -35.25 7.44 16.23
CA ARG A 33 -36.43 7.16 15.40
C ARG A 33 -37.36 8.36 15.36
N ASP A 34 -37.71 8.94 16.49
CA ASP A 34 -38.60 10.09 16.53
C ASP A 34 -37.97 11.32 15.87
N CYS A 35 -36.66 11.52 16.05
CA CYS A 35 -35.90 12.52 15.31
C CYS A 35 -35.99 12.30 13.79
N ALA A 36 -35.88 11.06 13.31
CA ALA A 36 -35.97 10.77 11.87
C ALA A 36 -37.32 11.18 11.28
N ASP A 37 -38.44 10.98 11.98
CA ASP A 37 -39.77 11.42 11.52
C ASP A 37 -39.93 12.93 11.52
N ILE A 38 -39.38 13.59 12.54
CA ILE A 38 -39.34 15.06 12.62
C ILE A 38 -38.55 15.60 11.43
N ALA A 39 -37.36 15.05 11.15
CA ALA A 39 -36.52 15.45 10.03
C ALA A 39 -37.21 15.21 8.67
N PHE A 40 -38.01 14.14 8.55
CA PHE A 40 -38.80 13.91 7.34
C PHE A 40 -39.85 15.01 7.14
N ALA A 41 -40.57 15.36 8.21
CA ALA A 41 -41.67 16.33 8.19
C ALA A 41 -41.20 17.79 8.07
N ALA A 42 -40.02 18.09 8.59
CA ALA A 42 -39.40 19.41 8.60
C ALA A 42 -37.93 19.31 8.10
N PRO A 43 -37.71 19.17 6.79
CA PRO A 43 -36.37 19.09 6.22
C PRO A 43 -35.58 20.36 6.49
N PHE A 44 -34.27 20.21 6.71
CA PHE A 44 -33.35 21.33 6.83
C PHE A 44 -33.13 21.94 5.45
N ALA A 45 -33.75 23.09 5.20
CA ALA A 45 -33.33 23.93 4.10
C ALA A 45 -31.96 24.55 4.47
N ALA A 46 -30.86 23.98 3.94
CA ALA A 46 -29.50 24.52 3.90
C ALA A 46 -29.11 25.46 5.06
N SER A 47 -29.25 24.99 6.29
CA SER A 47 -29.05 25.78 7.52
C SER A 47 -27.83 25.27 8.29
N PRO A 48 -27.09 26.12 9.03
CA PRO A 48 -26.05 25.70 9.97
C PRO A 48 -26.50 24.64 10.99
N ALA A 49 -27.81 24.46 11.17
CA ALA A 49 -28.39 23.38 11.97
C ALA A 49 -28.02 21.97 11.47
N LEU A 50 -27.70 21.78 10.18
CA LEU A 50 -27.27 20.48 9.63
C LEU A 50 -25.95 20.01 10.23
N GLU A 51 -25.01 20.93 10.41
CA GLU A 51 -23.70 20.63 10.99
C GLU A 51 -23.84 20.30 12.48
N GLU A 52 -24.67 21.05 13.22
CA GLU A 52 -24.96 20.77 14.63
C GLU A 52 -25.60 19.38 14.82
N ILE A 53 -26.45 18.95 13.90
CA ILE A 53 -27.08 17.61 13.95
C ILE A 53 -26.10 16.52 13.57
N GLY A 54 -25.26 16.76 12.56
CA GLY A 54 -24.15 15.86 12.25
C GLY A 54 -23.27 15.64 13.47
N GLN A 55 -22.87 16.72 14.14
CA GLN A 55 -22.04 16.67 15.35
C GLN A 55 -22.74 15.94 16.50
N LEU A 56 -24.04 16.19 16.72
CA LEU A 56 -24.85 15.49 17.72
C LEU A 56 -24.92 13.98 17.46
N LEU A 57 -25.14 13.59 16.20
CA LEU A 57 -25.17 12.18 15.79
C LEU A 57 -23.81 11.52 16.02
N CYS A 58 -22.74 12.22 15.66
CA CYS A 58 -21.38 11.71 15.84
C CYS A 58 -21.05 11.52 17.32
N SER A 59 -21.30 12.51 18.18
CA SER A 59 -21.01 12.40 19.61
C SER A 59 -21.86 11.32 20.29
N SER A 60 -23.14 11.21 19.93
CA SER A 60 -24.03 10.19 20.49
C SER A 60 -23.61 8.78 20.08
N LEU A 61 -23.23 8.58 18.82
CA LEU A 61 -22.76 7.28 18.34
C LEU A 61 -21.36 6.94 18.84
N ASP A 62 -20.46 7.92 18.94
CA ASP A 62 -19.12 7.72 19.46
C ASP A 62 -19.17 7.24 20.92
N VAL A 63 -20.02 7.84 21.77
CA VAL A 63 -20.23 7.34 23.15
C VAL A 63 -20.71 5.88 23.17
N VAL A 64 -21.61 5.50 22.24
CA VAL A 64 -22.12 4.12 22.16
C VAL A 64 -21.07 3.14 21.63
N LEU A 65 -20.25 3.56 20.66
CA LEU A 65 -19.22 2.74 20.03
C LEU A 65 -17.98 2.62 20.91
N SER A 66 -17.52 3.71 21.51
CA SER A 66 -16.37 3.79 22.41
C SER A 66 -16.67 3.23 23.80
N GLY A 67 -17.93 3.31 24.26
CA GLY A 67 -18.40 2.70 25.51
C GLY A 67 -18.41 1.16 25.52
N ARG A 68 -18.03 0.49 24.41
CA ARG A 68 -17.89 -0.97 24.32
C ARG A 68 -16.90 -1.57 25.32
N ALA A 69 -16.02 -0.78 25.94
CA ALA A 69 -14.98 -1.29 26.83
C ALA A 69 -15.52 -1.90 28.14
N ASP A 70 -16.63 -1.40 28.70
CA ASP A 70 -17.05 -1.76 30.07
C ASP A 70 -18.34 -2.59 30.16
N ALA A 71 -19.22 -2.56 29.14
CA ALA A 71 -20.40 -3.41 29.08
C ALA A 71 -20.75 -3.75 27.63
N ALA A 72 -20.62 -5.02 27.25
CA ALA A 72 -20.92 -5.50 25.90
C ALA A 72 -22.40 -5.26 25.57
N LEU A 73 -22.69 -4.18 24.83
CA LEU A 73 -24.01 -3.95 24.27
C LEU A 73 -24.32 -5.03 23.22
N PRO A 74 -25.53 -5.61 23.22
CA PRO A 74 -25.95 -6.54 22.19
C PRO A 74 -25.80 -5.92 20.79
N GLU A 75 -25.18 -6.66 19.88
CA GLU A 75 -24.95 -6.26 18.48
C GLU A 75 -26.23 -5.74 17.81
N SER A 76 -27.37 -6.37 18.08
CA SER A 76 -28.69 -5.97 17.57
C SER A 76 -29.11 -4.55 17.98
N ILE A 77 -28.71 -4.10 19.18
CA ILE A 77 -29.03 -2.74 19.64
C ILE A 77 -28.18 -1.73 18.88
N LEU A 78 -26.88 -2.01 18.74
CA LEU A 78 -25.96 -1.15 18.01
C LEU A 78 -26.37 -1.01 16.54
N ALA A 79 -26.66 -2.12 15.87
CA ALA A 79 -27.16 -2.13 14.50
C ALA A 79 -28.44 -1.31 14.32
N ALA A 80 -29.40 -1.45 15.24
CA ALA A 80 -30.64 -0.69 15.19
C ALA A 80 -30.45 0.81 15.47
N THR A 81 -29.49 1.18 16.33
CA THR A 81 -29.11 2.58 16.59
C THR A 81 -28.42 3.19 15.37
N LEU A 82 -27.50 2.46 14.74
CA LEU A 82 -26.81 2.87 13.52
C LEU A 82 -27.79 3.10 12.37
N ALA A 83 -28.74 2.17 12.18
CA ALA A 83 -29.82 2.33 11.20
C ALA A 83 -30.68 3.56 11.49
N ALA A 84 -31.01 3.83 12.76
CA ALA A 84 -31.79 5.01 13.12
C ALA A 84 -31.03 6.33 12.87
N ALA A 85 -29.71 6.36 13.10
CA ALA A 85 -28.88 7.51 12.79
C ALA A 85 -28.77 7.76 11.28
N CYS A 86 -28.59 6.72 10.47
CA CYS A 86 -28.57 6.82 9.01
C CYS A 86 -29.93 7.27 8.45
N ALA A 87 -31.03 6.76 9.01
CA ALA A 87 -32.40 7.18 8.68
C ALA A 87 -32.63 8.68 8.97
N LEU A 88 -32.17 9.15 10.13
CA LEU A 88 -32.20 10.56 10.49
C LEU A 88 -31.36 11.40 9.53
N ALA A 89 -30.11 10.99 9.25
CA ALA A 89 -29.22 11.69 8.34
C ALA A 89 -29.81 11.80 6.93
N ALA A 90 -30.33 10.70 6.38
CA ALA A 90 -31.01 10.70 5.09
C ALA A 90 -32.24 11.63 5.06
N ASN A 91 -33.07 11.60 6.12
CA ASN A 91 -34.24 12.48 6.22
C ASN A 91 -33.87 13.96 6.38
N ALA A 92 -32.74 14.25 7.03
CA ALA A 92 -32.18 15.57 7.15
C ALA A 92 -31.55 16.08 5.84
N GLY A 93 -31.28 15.19 4.87
CA GLY A 93 -30.58 15.53 3.63
C GLY A 93 -29.06 15.57 3.78
N LEU A 94 -28.52 14.90 4.80
CA LEU A 94 -27.08 14.73 4.97
C LEU A 94 -26.56 13.64 4.02
N ASP A 95 -25.61 14.01 3.18
CA ASP A 95 -24.87 13.09 2.32
C ASP A 95 -23.67 12.51 3.08
N PRO A 96 -23.40 11.19 3.00
CA PRO A 96 -22.25 10.59 3.67
C PRO A 96 -20.91 11.20 3.26
N GLY A 97 -20.79 11.74 2.04
CA GLY A 97 -19.59 12.44 1.57
C GLY A 97 -19.40 13.83 2.18
N ALA A 98 -20.49 14.49 2.61
CA ALA A 98 -20.44 15.79 3.29
C ALA A 98 -20.28 15.66 4.80
N SER A 99 -20.80 14.59 5.41
CA SER A 99 -20.74 14.34 6.85
C SER A 99 -19.59 13.38 7.22
N SER A 100 -18.36 13.89 7.26
CA SER A 100 -17.15 13.10 7.52
C SER A 100 -17.21 12.29 8.83
N GLY A 101 -17.82 12.84 9.89
CA GLY A 101 -17.92 12.15 11.18
C GLY A 101 -18.82 10.91 11.16
N LEU A 102 -20.08 11.06 10.72
CA LEU A 102 -21.06 9.97 10.76
C LEU A 102 -20.69 8.86 9.78
N ALA A 103 -20.25 9.23 8.57
CA ALA A 103 -19.78 8.27 7.58
C ALA A 103 -18.56 7.47 8.11
N GLY A 104 -17.62 8.15 8.77
CA GLY A 104 -16.48 7.50 9.41
C GLY A 104 -16.90 6.50 10.50
N LEU A 105 -17.88 6.85 11.34
CA LEU A 105 -18.40 5.95 12.38
C LEU A 105 -19.17 4.76 11.80
N VAL A 106 -19.95 4.97 10.74
CA VAL A 106 -20.63 3.88 10.02
C VAL A 106 -19.60 2.93 9.40
N ALA A 107 -18.55 3.47 8.77
CA ALA A 107 -17.48 2.67 8.19
C ALA A 107 -16.66 1.92 9.26
N ALA A 108 -16.40 2.54 10.41
CA ALA A 108 -15.66 1.93 11.52
C ALA A 108 -16.47 0.88 12.31
N ALA A 109 -17.80 0.86 12.18
CA ALA A 109 -18.64 -0.13 12.84
C ALA A 109 -18.34 -1.55 12.33
N GLU A 110 -18.43 -2.54 13.21
CA GLU A 110 -18.21 -3.95 12.88
C GLU A 110 -19.13 -4.44 11.75
N GLU A 111 -18.62 -5.35 10.91
CA GLU A 111 -19.32 -5.83 9.72
C GLU A 111 -20.72 -6.40 10.02
N GLY A 112 -20.84 -7.22 11.07
CA GLY A 112 -22.13 -7.78 11.50
C GLY A 112 -23.14 -6.70 11.88
N CYS A 113 -22.68 -5.66 12.60
CA CYS A 113 -23.50 -4.49 12.96
C CYS A 113 -23.98 -3.73 11.72
N ARG A 114 -23.08 -3.50 10.75
CA ARG A 114 -23.42 -2.79 9.50
C ARG A 114 -24.43 -3.57 8.68
N LYS A 115 -24.23 -4.87 8.50
CA LYS A 115 -25.18 -5.74 7.76
C LYS A 115 -26.55 -5.77 8.42
N ALA A 116 -26.60 -5.89 9.75
CA ALA A 116 -27.85 -5.82 10.50
C ALA A 116 -28.50 -4.42 10.39
N ALA A 117 -27.70 -3.34 10.38
CA ALA A 117 -28.18 -1.98 10.18
C ALA A 117 -28.79 -1.79 8.77
N ALA A 118 -28.16 -2.32 7.72
CA ALA A 118 -28.72 -2.33 6.37
C ALA A 118 -30.08 -3.03 6.33
N GLY A 119 -30.19 -4.22 6.94
CA GLY A 119 -31.47 -4.94 7.05
C GLY A 119 -32.54 -4.15 7.81
N HIS A 120 -32.15 -3.43 8.86
CA HIS A 120 -33.05 -2.52 9.59
C HIS A 120 -33.49 -1.31 8.76
N LEU A 121 -32.62 -0.74 7.94
CA LEU A 121 -32.96 0.34 7.01
C LEU A 121 -33.90 -0.13 5.90
N GLN A 122 -33.65 -1.31 5.34
CA GLN A 122 -34.51 -1.93 4.30
C GLN A 122 -35.90 -2.30 4.83
N SER A 123 -36.01 -2.69 6.11
CA SER A 123 -37.28 -3.02 6.77
C SER A 123 -37.90 -1.85 7.54
N TRP A 124 -37.41 -0.63 7.32
CA TRP A 124 -37.85 0.55 8.05
C TRP A 124 -39.29 0.94 7.68
N ARG A 125 -40.17 1.01 8.69
CA ARG A 125 -41.62 1.22 8.48
C ARG A 125 -42.06 2.69 8.52
N ARG A 126 -41.17 3.61 8.90
CA ARG A 126 -41.50 5.05 9.01
C ARG A 126 -41.09 5.81 7.73
N PRO A 127 -41.61 7.03 7.50
CA PRO A 127 -41.27 7.79 6.30
C PRO A 127 -39.76 8.03 6.16
N LEU A 128 -39.24 7.77 4.96
CA LEU A 128 -37.83 7.94 4.61
C LEU A 128 -37.67 8.62 3.26
N ARG A 129 -36.65 9.47 3.13
CA ARG A 129 -36.24 10.04 1.84
C ARG A 129 -35.35 9.05 1.10
N HIS A 130 -35.95 8.20 0.26
CA HIS A 130 -35.22 7.14 -0.44
C HIS A 130 -34.02 7.64 -1.26
N THR A 131 -34.13 8.79 -1.92
CA THR A 131 -33.02 9.37 -2.71
C THR A 131 -31.79 9.68 -1.86
N ALA A 132 -31.98 10.17 -0.63
CA ALA A 132 -30.90 10.45 0.30
C ALA A 132 -30.43 9.21 1.06
N LEU A 133 -31.23 8.13 1.10
CA LEU A 133 -30.87 6.88 1.77
C LEU A 133 -29.91 6.02 0.93
N VAL A 134 -29.99 6.09 -0.40
CA VAL A 134 -29.17 5.26 -1.31
C VAL A 134 -27.66 5.40 -1.02
N PRO A 135 -27.08 6.62 -0.88
CA PRO A 135 -25.66 6.74 -0.54
C PRO A 135 -25.28 6.13 0.81
N TRP A 136 -26.16 6.20 1.82
CA TRP A 136 -25.93 5.56 3.12
C TRP A 136 -25.95 4.04 3.04
N LEU A 137 -26.88 3.45 2.27
CA LEU A 137 -26.89 2.01 2.03
C LEU A 137 -25.64 1.57 1.28
N ALA A 138 -25.23 2.33 0.25
CA ALA A 138 -24.01 2.05 -0.49
C ALA A 138 -22.77 2.07 0.41
N LEU A 139 -22.66 3.04 1.33
CA LEU A 139 -21.57 3.08 2.31
C LEU A 139 -21.58 1.86 3.25
N ILE A 140 -22.75 1.43 3.71
CA ILE A 140 -22.89 0.26 4.59
C ILE A 140 -22.55 -1.04 3.85
N GLU A 141 -22.83 -1.12 2.54
CA GLU A 141 -22.58 -2.28 1.69
C GLU A 141 -21.19 -2.30 1.03
N GLN A 142 -20.43 -1.19 1.07
CA GLN A 142 -19.14 -1.03 0.39
C GLN A 142 -18.11 -2.09 0.82
N ASP A 143 -18.04 -2.39 2.12
CA ASP A 143 -17.09 -3.38 2.65
C ASP A 143 -17.40 -4.81 2.15
N GLN A 144 -18.67 -5.12 1.90
CA GLN A 144 -19.07 -6.42 1.36
C GLN A 144 -18.60 -6.58 -0.09
N GLN A 145 -18.65 -5.51 -0.88
CA GLN A 145 -18.12 -5.54 -2.25
C GLN A 145 -16.59 -5.66 -2.27
N GLN A 146 -15.89 -4.98 -1.36
CA GLN A 146 -14.42 -5.10 -1.27
C GLN A 146 -13.99 -6.50 -0.82
N GLN A 147 -14.68 -7.13 0.13
CA GLN A 147 -14.37 -8.52 0.51
C GLN A 147 -14.60 -9.49 -0.65
N GLN A 148 -15.70 -9.36 -1.39
CA GLN A 148 -15.93 -10.20 -2.57
C GLN A 148 -14.86 -10.02 -3.65
N GLN A 149 -14.38 -8.79 -3.86
CA GLN A 149 -13.26 -8.54 -4.77
C GLN A 149 -11.96 -9.19 -4.28
N GLN A 150 -11.64 -9.09 -2.98
CA GLN A 150 -10.45 -9.74 -2.43
C GLN A 150 -10.53 -11.26 -2.50
N GLU A 151 -11.68 -11.88 -2.23
CA GLU A 151 -11.87 -13.31 -2.40
C GLU A 151 -11.69 -13.75 -3.86
N GLN A 152 -12.21 -12.96 -4.81
CA GLN A 152 -12.07 -13.23 -6.23
C GLN A 152 -10.61 -13.12 -6.70
N GLU A 153 -9.87 -12.09 -6.25
CA GLU A 153 -8.44 -11.95 -6.52
C GLU A 153 -7.62 -13.09 -5.92
N GLN A 154 -7.95 -13.51 -4.70
CA GLN A 154 -7.26 -14.60 -4.03
C GLN A 154 -7.47 -15.94 -4.74
N GLN A 155 -8.69 -16.18 -5.24
CA GLN A 155 -9.02 -17.36 -6.03
C GLN A 155 -8.31 -17.35 -7.40
N GLN A 156 -8.18 -16.19 -8.03
CA GLN A 156 -7.46 -16.03 -9.29
C GLN A 156 -5.95 -16.23 -9.11
N GLN A 157 -5.39 -15.75 -8.00
CA GLN A 157 -3.98 -15.97 -7.66
C GLN A 157 -3.69 -17.44 -7.34
N GLN A 158 -4.64 -18.17 -6.77
CA GLN A 158 -4.52 -19.59 -6.53
C GLN A 158 -4.49 -20.39 -7.85
N GLN A 159 -5.33 -20.04 -8.82
CA GLN A 159 -5.29 -20.65 -10.16
C GLN A 159 -3.97 -20.38 -10.89
N GLN A 160 -3.41 -19.17 -10.76
CA GLN A 160 -2.08 -18.87 -11.33
C GLN A 160 -0.98 -19.74 -10.70
N ARG A 161 -0.98 -19.92 -9.37
CA ARG A 161 0.01 -20.78 -8.72
C ARG A 161 -0.11 -22.25 -9.13
N GLU A 162 -1.33 -22.74 -9.36
CA GLU A 162 -1.55 -24.09 -9.87
C GLU A 162 -1.03 -24.26 -11.31
N GLN A 163 -1.23 -23.27 -12.17
CA GLN A 163 -0.63 -23.26 -13.52
C GLN A 163 0.91 -23.22 -13.48
N GLU A 164 1.48 -22.40 -12.60
CA GLU A 164 2.94 -22.34 -12.44
C GLU A 164 3.51 -23.67 -11.90
N GLN A 165 2.81 -24.34 -10.98
CA GLN A 165 3.21 -25.67 -10.52
C GLN A 165 3.13 -26.72 -11.63
N GLN A 166 2.10 -26.68 -12.49
CA GLN A 166 2.02 -27.57 -13.64
C GLN A 166 3.18 -27.35 -14.62
N GLN A 167 3.50 -26.09 -14.94
CA GLN A 167 4.65 -25.79 -15.81
C GLN A 167 5.98 -26.23 -15.18
N GLN A 168 6.16 -26.08 -13.87
CA GLN A 168 7.35 -26.60 -13.19
C GLN A 168 7.43 -28.13 -13.27
N GLN A 169 6.32 -28.85 -13.09
CA GLN A 169 6.32 -30.31 -13.25
C GLN A 169 6.60 -30.75 -14.69
N GLU A 170 6.09 -30.04 -15.69
CA GLU A 170 6.41 -30.32 -17.09
C GLU A 170 7.89 -30.06 -17.38
N GLN A 171 8.46 -28.96 -16.89
CA GLN A 171 9.91 -28.70 -17.01
C GLN A 171 10.76 -29.77 -16.33
N GLU A 172 10.39 -30.21 -15.12
CA GLU A 172 11.12 -31.27 -14.43
C GLU A 172 11.01 -32.62 -15.18
N GLN A 173 9.87 -32.92 -15.80
CA GLN A 173 9.73 -34.12 -16.64
C GLN A 173 10.58 -34.02 -17.92
N GLU A 174 10.61 -32.86 -18.57
CA GLU A 174 11.40 -32.64 -19.78
C GLU A 174 12.91 -32.72 -19.46
N GLU A 175 13.34 -32.16 -18.33
CA GLU A 175 14.73 -32.25 -17.86
C GLU A 175 15.12 -33.69 -17.50
N GLN A 176 14.21 -34.47 -16.90
CA GLN A 176 14.44 -35.91 -16.67
C GLN A 176 14.55 -36.71 -17.97
N GLN A 177 13.74 -36.40 -18.99
CA GLN A 177 13.87 -37.05 -20.31
C GLN A 177 15.20 -36.72 -20.97
N LEU A 178 15.60 -35.45 -20.98
CA LEU A 178 16.89 -35.01 -21.51
C LEU A 178 18.07 -35.67 -20.79
N GLN A 179 17.97 -35.83 -19.47
CA GLN A 179 19.01 -36.50 -18.69
C GLN A 179 19.10 -37.99 -19.00
N GLN A 180 17.97 -38.68 -19.24
CA GLN A 180 17.96 -40.07 -19.72
C GLN A 180 18.57 -40.18 -21.12
N GLU A 181 18.16 -39.35 -22.07
CA GLU A 181 18.74 -39.35 -23.42
C GLU A 181 20.24 -39.08 -23.41
N GLN A 182 20.70 -38.15 -22.57
CA GLN A 182 22.12 -37.84 -22.44
C GLN A 182 22.90 -39.02 -21.85
N GLN A 183 22.33 -39.73 -20.86
CA GLN A 183 22.94 -40.92 -20.29
C GLN A 183 23.01 -42.08 -21.31
N GLU A 184 21.98 -42.22 -22.15
CA GLU A 184 21.93 -43.23 -23.21
C GLU A 184 22.92 -42.92 -24.34
N GLN A 185 23.05 -41.65 -24.75
CA GLN A 185 24.13 -41.20 -25.64
C GLN A 185 25.51 -41.47 -25.05
N ARG A 186 25.71 -41.20 -23.75
CA ARG A 186 26.99 -41.44 -23.08
C ARG A 186 27.35 -42.93 -23.00
N ARG A 187 26.34 -43.81 -22.94
CA ARG A 187 26.52 -45.27 -23.02
C ARG A 187 26.87 -45.75 -24.43
N GLN A 188 26.37 -45.06 -25.46
CA GLN A 188 26.67 -45.40 -26.85
C GLN A 188 27.98 -44.81 -27.36
N GLN A 189 28.54 -43.79 -26.68
CA GLN A 189 29.88 -43.31 -27.01
C GLN A 189 30.95 -44.34 -26.57
N PRO A 190 31.72 -44.92 -27.51
CA PRO A 190 32.87 -45.75 -27.17
C PRO A 190 33.85 -44.90 -26.36
N GLY A 191 34.26 -45.43 -25.21
CA GLY A 191 35.04 -44.69 -24.22
C GLY A 191 36.22 -43.94 -24.84
N PRO A 192 36.34 -42.63 -24.64
CA PRO A 192 37.47 -41.86 -25.18
C PRO A 192 38.77 -42.36 -24.55
N SER A 193 39.63 -42.93 -25.40
CA SER A 193 41.03 -43.19 -25.12
C SER A 193 41.69 -41.87 -24.74
N TRP A 194 42.06 -41.74 -23.46
CA TRP A 194 42.58 -40.53 -22.84
C TRP A 194 44.04 -40.32 -23.23
N ALA A 195 44.26 -39.45 -24.22
CA ALA A 195 45.52 -38.75 -24.39
C ALA A 195 45.56 -37.58 -23.38
N SER A 196 46.64 -37.54 -22.60
CA SER A 196 46.98 -36.52 -21.60
C SER A 196 47.10 -35.13 -22.23
N GLY A 197 46.16 -34.23 -21.90
CA GLY A 197 46.23 -32.81 -22.25
C GLY A 197 46.09 -31.94 -21.00
N PRO A 198 46.99 -30.96 -20.76
CA PRO A 198 46.93 -30.08 -19.59
C PRO A 198 45.74 -29.12 -19.65
N PRO A 199 45.23 -28.67 -18.48
CA PRO A 199 44.04 -27.82 -18.39
C PRO A 199 44.28 -26.42 -18.99
N PRO A 200 43.32 -25.86 -19.77
CA PRO A 200 43.42 -24.52 -20.28
C PRO A 200 43.22 -23.49 -19.16
N ALA A 201 44.30 -22.77 -18.85
CA ALA A 201 44.32 -21.59 -18.00
C ALA A 201 43.68 -20.40 -18.76
N ALA A 202 42.37 -20.21 -18.66
CA ALA A 202 41.72 -19.07 -19.32
C ALA A 202 40.38 -18.68 -18.68
N ARG A 203 40.38 -18.15 -17.44
CA ARG A 203 39.27 -17.32 -16.92
C ARG A 203 39.78 -16.32 -15.87
N ALA A 204 40.27 -15.16 -16.32
CA ALA A 204 40.71 -14.06 -15.44
C ALA A 204 40.21 -12.66 -15.87
N ALA A 205 39.32 -12.55 -16.86
CA ALA A 205 38.98 -11.25 -17.46
C ALA A 205 37.61 -10.66 -17.02
N GLU A 206 36.70 -11.42 -16.40
CA GLU A 206 35.34 -10.94 -16.10
C GLU A 206 35.18 -10.28 -14.71
N ASP A 207 36.19 -10.36 -13.83
CA ASP A 207 36.16 -9.82 -12.47
C ASP A 207 36.37 -8.28 -12.40
N SER A 208 36.74 -7.63 -13.50
CA SER A 208 37.11 -6.20 -13.49
C SER A 208 35.89 -5.28 -13.34
N THR A 209 34.74 -5.66 -13.91
CA THR A 209 33.54 -4.81 -13.95
C THR A 209 32.84 -4.71 -12.58
N LEU A 210 32.81 -5.80 -11.82
CA LEU A 210 32.27 -5.81 -10.46
C LEU A 210 33.22 -5.09 -9.48
N ARG A 211 34.54 -5.28 -9.60
CA ARG A 211 35.51 -4.57 -8.74
C ARG A 211 35.40 -3.03 -8.88
N GLN A 212 35.18 -2.52 -10.08
CA GLN A 212 34.95 -1.09 -10.33
C GLN A 212 33.60 -0.55 -9.82
N LEU A 213 32.63 -1.40 -9.50
CA LEU A 213 31.39 -1.00 -8.82
C LEU A 213 31.58 -0.87 -7.31
N LEU A 214 32.57 -1.57 -6.75
CA LEU A 214 32.80 -1.66 -5.31
C LEU A 214 33.83 -0.64 -4.79
N GLU A 215 34.53 0.04 -5.70
CA GLU A 215 35.46 1.12 -5.38
C GLU A 215 34.70 2.34 -4.85
N GLY A 216 34.84 2.62 -3.55
CA GLY A 216 34.18 3.75 -2.88
C GLY A 216 33.00 3.38 -1.96
N ALA A 217 32.77 2.10 -1.68
CA ALA A 217 31.83 1.71 -0.62
C ALA A 217 32.24 2.32 0.74
N PRO A 218 31.30 2.78 1.59
CA PRO A 218 31.58 3.14 2.98
C PRO A 218 32.27 2.01 3.74
N THR A 219 33.14 2.35 4.69
CA THR A 219 33.92 1.38 5.47
C THR A 219 33.04 0.41 6.25
N GLU A 220 31.86 0.84 6.67
CA GLU A 220 30.89 0.05 7.46
C GLU A 220 30.20 -1.03 6.62
N LEU A 221 30.24 -0.90 5.29
CA LEU A 221 29.68 -1.85 4.34
C LEU A 221 30.73 -2.78 3.75
N ARG A 222 31.99 -2.66 4.19
CA ARG A 222 33.11 -3.49 3.74
C ARG A 222 33.45 -4.54 4.78
N CYS A 223 33.82 -5.71 4.30
CA CYS A 223 34.37 -6.78 5.11
C CYS A 223 35.72 -6.34 5.69
N ALA A 224 35.89 -6.52 7.00
CA ALA A 224 37.09 -6.11 7.71
C ALA A 224 38.37 -6.91 7.31
N LEU A 225 38.24 -8.05 6.62
CA LEU A 225 39.39 -8.88 6.20
C LEU A 225 39.90 -8.54 4.80
N ASP A 226 39.01 -8.46 3.81
CA ASP A 226 39.38 -8.30 2.40
C ASP A 226 39.00 -6.93 1.82
N GLY A 227 38.32 -6.08 2.60
CA GLY A 227 37.87 -4.75 2.19
C GLY A 227 36.79 -4.74 1.11
N ARG A 228 36.21 -5.90 0.77
CA ARG A 228 35.15 -6.03 -0.25
C ARG A 228 33.78 -5.72 0.33
N LEU A 229 32.83 -5.33 -0.51
CA LEU A 229 31.45 -5.06 -0.08
C LEU A 229 30.80 -6.34 0.44
N LEU A 230 30.10 -6.22 1.56
CA LEU A 230 29.43 -7.33 2.24
C LEU A 230 28.16 -7.78 1.50
N THR A 231 28.03 -9.10 1.30
CA THR A 231 26.86 -9.77 0.72
C THR A 231 26.10 -10.61 1.74
N ASP A 232 26.81 -11.34 2.61
CA ASP A 232 26.28 -12.03 3.78
C ASP A 232 27.03 -11.58 5.05
N PRO A 233 26.76 -10.36 5.54
CA PRO A 233 27.45 -9.80 6.70
C PRO A 233 27.15 -10.59 7.98
N VAL A 234 28.21 -10.92 8.71
CA VAL A 234 28.15 -11.53 10.04
C VAL A 234 28.96 -10.71 11.04
N ARG A 235 28.44 -10.62 12.27
CA ARG A 235 29.11 -10.00 13.41
C ARG A 235 29.62 -11.08 14.35
N THR A 236 30.84 -10.90 14.80
CA THR A 236 31.43 -11.75 15.84
C THR A 236 30.94 -11.27 17.22
N PRO A 237 30.77 -12.16 18.22
CA PRO A 237 30.37 -11.75 19.57
C PRO A 237 31.44 -10.95 20.32
N HIS A 238 32.68 -10.96 19.86
CA HIS A 238 33.84 -10.36 20.54
C HIS A 238 34.33 -9.04 19.92
N SER A 239 33.76 -8.62 18.79
CA SER A 239 34.16 -7.38 18.12
C SER A 239 32.99 -6.76 17.36
N ASP A 240 32.97 -5.43 17.27
CA ASP A 240 31.97 -4.69 16.50
C ASP A 240 32.22 -4.70 14.98
N LEU A 241 33.24 -5.45 14.53
CA LEU A 241 33.58 -5.59 13.13
C LEU A 241 32.61 -6.51 12.39
N VAL A 242 32.37 -6.21 11.13
CA VAL A 242 31.52 -6.99 10.23
C VAL A 242 32.38 -7.70 9.20
N TYR A 243 32.11 -8.98 9.01
CA TYR A 243 32.82 -9.84 8.07
C TYR A 243 31.87 -10.43 7.05
N GLU A 244 32.39 -10.77 5.87
CA GLU A 244 31.68 -11.62 4.91
C GLU A 244 31.73 -13.06 5.42
N ARG A 245 30.58 -13.74 5.53
CA ARG A 245 30.49 -15.06 6.17
C ARG A 245 31.42 -16.09 5.53
N ALA A 246 31.49 -16.10 4.20
CA ALA A 246 32.35 -17.04 3.46
C ALA A 246 33.84 -16.77 3.72
N VAL A 247 34.24 -15.49 3.76
CA VAL A 247 35.63 -15.07 4.00
C VAL A 247 36.05 -15.39 5.44
N LEU A 248 35.20 -15.08 6.41
CA LEU A 248 35.46 -15.42 7.81
C LEU A 248 35.54 -16.94 8.00
N GLY A 249 34.68 -17.72 7.35
CA GLY A 249 34.73 -19.19 7.40
C GLY A 249 36.05 -19.77 6.89
N GLN A 250 36.59 -19.22 5.79
CA GLN A 250 37.90 -19.61 5.27
C GLN A 250 39.04 -19.22 6.21
N GLU A 251 38.99 -18.01 6.77
CA GLU A 251 40.04 -17.52 7.67
C GLU A 251 40.06 -18.29 9.00
N LEU A 252 38.89 -18.62 9.55
CA LEU A 252 38.77 -19.50 10.72
C LEU A 252 39.31 -20.89 10.43
N ALA A 253 39.02 -21.47 9.26
CA ALA A 253 39.58 -22.77 8.88
C ALA A 253 41.12 -22.74 8.77
N ARG A 254 41.69 -21.61 8.33
CA ARG A 254 43.14 -21.41 8.20
C ARG A 254 43.84 -21.20 9.54
N ASN A 255 43.22 -20.45 10.44
CA ASN A 255 43.83 -20.03 11.71
C ASN A 255 43.42 -20.90 12.91
N GLY A 256 42.82 -22.07 12.68
CA GLY A 256 42.44 -23.00 13.75
C GLY A 256 41.26 -22.52 14.59
N GLY A 257 40.32 -21.78 14.01
CA GLY A 257 39.11 -21.30 14.68
C GLY A 257 39.36 -20.14 15.63
N VAL A 258 40.32 -19.26 15.32
CA VAL A 258 40.62 -18.07 16.12
C VAL A 258 40.14 -16.81 15.39
N CYS A 259 39.43 -15.94 16.10
CA CYS A 259 38.94 -14.66 15.59
C CYS A 259 40.12 -13.78 15.14
N PRO A 260 40.14 -13.28 13.89
CA PRO A 260 41.23 -12.45 13.38
C PRO A 260 41.47 -11.13 14.12
N ALA A 261 40.42 -10.55 14.72
CA ALA A 261 40.54 -9.26 15.42
C ALA A 261 40.86 -9.39 16.91
N SER A 262 40.27 -10.36 17.61
CA SER A 262 40.42 -10.48 19.07
C SER A 262 41.45 -11.53 19.49
N GLY A 263 41.84 -12.46 18.61
CA GLY A 263 42.70 -13.59 18.97
C GLY A 263 42.01 -14.64 19.86
N LEU A 264 40.70 -14.52 20.10
CA LEU A 264 39.93 -15.47 20.89
C LEU A 264 39.37 -16.62 20.02
N PRO A 265 39.18 -17.83 20.57
CA PRO A 265 38.47 -18.90 19.86
C PRO A 265 37.09 -18.44 19.39
N LEU A 266 36.73 -18.76 18.15
CA LEU A 266 35.49 -18.35 17.51
C LEU A 266 35.03 -19.41 16.51
N SER A 267 33.76 -19.81 16.60
CA SER A 267 33.10 -20.63 15.59
C SER A 267 32.17 -19.79 14.69
N LEU A 268 31.99 -20.22 13.44
CA LEU A 268 31.09 -19.52 12.50
C LEU A 268 29.61 -19.60 12.92
N ALA A 269 29.26 -20.54 13.82
CA ALA A 269 27.92 -20.69 14.37
C ALA A 269 27.59 -19.63 15.43
N GLU A 270 28.60 -19.11 16.14
CA GLU A 270 28.46 -18.04 17.14
C GLU A 270 28.33 -16.64 16.50
N CYS A 271 28.59 -16.54 15.19
CA CYS A 271 28.51 -15.28 14.46
C CYS A 271 27.07 -15.00 14.03
N SER A 272 26.50 -13.90 14.52
CA SER A 272 25.15 -13.46 14.19
C SER A 272 25.12 -12.80 12.82
N ARG A 273 24.16 -13.19 11.96
CA ARG A 273 23.91 -12.52 10.68
C ARG A 273 23.38 -11.10 10.91
N ASP A 274 23.97 -10.12 10.26
CA ASP A 274 23.57 -8.71 10.38
C ASP A 274 22.66 -8.29 9.21
N ALA A 275 21.36 -8.54 9.37
CA ALA A 275 20.35 -8.18 8.37
C ALA A 275 20.30 -6.66 8.08
N ALA A 276 20.66 -5.80 9.05
CA ALA A 276 20.64 -4.36 8.84
C ALA A 276 21.77 -3.92 7.90
N THR A 277 22.99 -4.38 8.15
CA THR A 277 24.15 -4.10 7.26
C THR A 277 23.91 -4.66 5.85
N ARG A 278 23.27 -5.83 5.73
CA ARG A 278 22.91 -6.41 4.42
C ARG A 278 21.95 -5.50 3.63
N ARG A 279 20.91 -4.97 4.28
CA ARG A 279 19.97 -4.02 3.65
C ARG A 279 20.69 -2.74 3.20
N ASN A 280 21.59 -2.23 4.02
CA ASN A 280 22.37 -1.01 3.70
C ASN A 280 23.30 -1.24 2.50
N ALA A 281 24.00 -2.38 2.44
CA ALA A 281 24.85 -2.74 1.30
C ALA A 281 24.07 -2.86 -0.02
N LEU A 282 22.86 -3.44 0.03
CA LEU A 282 21.98 -3.53 -1.13
C LEU A 282 21.45 -2.15 -1.57
N CYS A 283 21.06 -1.30 -0.62
CA CYS A 283 20.61 0.06 -0.90
C CYS A 283 21.70 0.88 -1.61
N TRP A 284 22.92 0.85 -1.05
CA TRP A 284 24.08 1.53 -1.62
C TRP A 284 24.40 1.05 -3.05
N THR A 285 24.33 -0.27 -3.28
CA THR A 285 24.59 -0.86 -4.62
C THR A 285 23.59 -0.34 -5.65
N ARG A 286 22.29 -0.28 -5.30
CA ARG A 286 21.24 0.22 -6.17
C ARG A 286 21.42 1.70 -6.51
N GLU A 287 21.73 2.52 -5.50
CA GLU A 287 21.99 3.95 -5.68
C GLU A 287 23.19 4.19 -6.62
N ARG A 288 24.25 3.39 -6.47
CA ARG A 288 25.40 3.47 -7.36
C ARG A 288 25.11 3.02 -8.79
N GLN A 289 24.31 1.96 -8.97
CA GLN A 289 23.88 1.53 -10.29
C GLN A 289 23.02 2.61 -10.97
N ALA A 290 22.10 3.25 -10.25
CA ALA A 290 21.29 4.35 -10.76
C ALA A 290 22.16 5.54 -11.21
N THR A 291 23.17 5.90 -10.42
CA THR A 291 24.12 6.97 -10.78
C THR A 291 24.91 6.64 -12.05
N LYS A 292 25.40 5.40 -12.19
CA LYS A 292 26.13 4.97 -13.40
C LYS A 292 25.22 4.92 -14.62
N ALA A 293 23.97 4.49 -14.48
CA ALA A 293 22.98 4.51 -15.55
C ALA A 293 22.69 5.95 -16.03
N ALA A 294 22.49 6.89 -15.09
CA ALA A 294 22.30 8.30 -15.41
C ALA A 294 23.53 8.93 -16.09
N ALA A 295 24.74 8.58 -15.66
CA ALA A 295 25.97 9.04 -16.30
C ALA A 295 26.13 8.51 -17.73
N ARG A 296 25.76 7.24 -17.98
CA ARG A 296 25.75 6.65 -19.33
C ARG A 296 24.75 7.35 -20.25
N GLN A 297 23.55 7.67 -19.76
CA GLN A 297 22.55 8.41 -20.53
C GLN A 297 23.04 9.82 -20.89
N LYS A 298 23.67 10.54 -19.94
CA LYS A 298 24.26 11.86 -20.22
C LYS A 298 25.40 11.79 -21.25
N GLY A 299 26.28 10.78 -21.16
CA GLY A 299 27.36 10.57 -22.12
C GLY A 299 26.86 10.19 -23.52
N ALA A 300 25.77 9.43 -23.62
CA ALA A 300 25.16 9.09 -24.92
C ALA A 300 24.58 10.34 -25.61
N LEU A 301 23.96 11.25 -24.86
CA LEU A 301 23.40 12.49 -25.41
C LEU A 301 24.46 13.50 -25.87
N SER A 302 25.62 13.58 -25.19
CA SER A 302 26.70 14.49 -25.60
C SER A 302 27.38 14.06 -26.91
N VAL A 303 27.50 12.75 -27.16
CA VAL A 303 28.10 12.23 -28.41
C VAL A 303 27.21 12.54 -29.62
N VAL A 304 25.90 12.59 -29.45
CA VAL A 304 24.95 12.96 -30.53
C VAL A 304 24.98 14.47 -30.80
N ALA A 305 25.14 15.32 -29.77
CA ALA A 305 25.20 16.76 -29.93
C ALA A 305 26.44 17.25 -30.71
N ASP A 306 27.58 16.58 -30.56
CA ASP A 306 28.83 16.97 -31.27
C ASP A 306 28.87 16.54 -32.75
N SER A 307 28.04 15.57 -33.16
CA SER A 307 27.88 15.21 -34.59
C SER A 307 26.94 16.15 -35.35
N ALA A 308 26.24 17.05 -34.67
CA ALA A 308 25.32 18.03 -35.29
C ALA A 308 25.92 19.44 -35.38
N ARG A 309 27.25 19.57 -35.46
CA ARG A 309 27.91 20.86 -35.70
C ARG A 309 27.91 21.15 -37.22
N PRO A 310 27.03 22.03 -37.74
CA PRO A 310 27.06 22.39 -39.16
C PRO A 310 28.36 23.14 -39.45
N ALA A 311 28.98 22.80 -40.58
CA ALA A 311 30.10 23.55 -41.12
C ALA A 311 29.67 25.02 -41.35
N SER A 312 30.48 25.92 -40.82
CA SER A 312 30.48 27.38 -41.00
C SER A 312 29.84 27.89 -42.30
N SER A 313 28.90 28.82 -42.18
CA SER A 313 28.54 29.76 -43.24
C SER A 313 27.95 31.05 -42.66
N VAL A 314 28.82 32.05 -42.58
CA VAL A 314 28.63 33.47 -42.96
C VAL A 314 27.60 34.32 -42.20
N GLN A 315 28.15 35.42 -41.69
CA GLN A 315 27.56 36.62 -41.09
C GLN A 315 26.36 37.20 -41.85
N ALA A 316 25.33 37.66 -41.12
CA ALA A 316 24.56 38.84 -41.49
C ALA A 316 23.89 39.46 -40.24
N THR A 317 24.01 40.78 -40.15
CA THR A 317 23.47 41.70 -39.15
C THR A 317 22.02 42.09 -39.48
N GLY A 318 21.17 42.33 -38.47
CA GLY A 318 19.92 43.11 -38.67
C GLY A 318 18.82 42.89 -37.62
N PRO A 319 18.10 43.94 -37.13
CA PRO A 319 17.31 43.89 -35.90
C PRO A 319 15.78 44.14 -36.06
N CYS A 320 15.08 44.07 -34.91
CA CYS A 320 13.77 44.65 -34.53
C CYS A 320 12.48 43.94 -34.96
N GLY A 321 11.56 43.83 -33.98
CA GLY A 321 10.14 43.46 -34.17
C GLY A 321 9.48 43.00 -32.86
N GLU A 322 9.00 43.94 -32.06
CA GLU A 322 8.01 43.77 -30.99
C GLU A 322 6.61 43.58 -31.60
N GLU A 323 5.77 42.71 -31.04
CA GLU A 323 4.28 42.72 -31.09
C GLU A 323 3.78 41.60 -30.14
N GLU A 324 3.28 41.93 -28.94
CA GLU A 324 1.87 42.22 -28.56
C GLU A 324 0.87 41.04 -28.64
N VAL A 325 0.50 40.57 -27.44
CA VAL A 325 -0.85 40.28 -26.90
C VAL A 325 -1.86 39.49 -27.76
N SER A 326 -2.31 38.33 -27.26
CA SER A 326 -3.75 38.01 -27.16
C SER A 326 -4.01 36.92 -26.10
N ASP A 327 -4.75 37.31 -25.06
CA ASP A 327 -5.39 36.42 -24.08
C ASP A 327 -6.70 35.89 -24.70
N ASP A 328 -6.87 34.56 -24.76
CA ASP A 328 -8.14 33.92 -25.08
C ASP A 328 -8.47 32.86 -24.01
N GLU A 329 -9.41 33.19 -23.12
CA GLU A 329 -10.12 32.24 -22.25
C GLU A 329 -11.33 31.64 -23.01
N PRO A 330 -11.55 30.32 -22.98
CA PRO A 330 -12.79 29.74 -23.48
C PRO A 330 -13.86 29.61 -22.39
N ASN A 331 -14.97 30.29 -22.64
CA ASN A 331 -16.28 30.16 -22.01
C ASN A 331 -16.88 28.75 -22.24
N TYR A 332 -17.05 27.96 -21.18
CA TYR A 332 -17.80 26.69 -21.21
C TYR A 332 -19.09 26.85 -20.40
N ASN A 333 -20.19 27.05 -21.10
CA ASN A 333 -21.52 26.91 -20.51
C ASN A 333 -22.46 26.26 -21.53
N SER A 334 -23.37 25.44 -21.00
CA SER A 334 -24.46 24.74 -21.68
C SER A 334 -24.11 23.41 -22.36
N ILE A 335 -24.60 22.30 -21.77
CA ILE A 335 -25.58 21.40 -22.38
C ILE A 335 -26.08 20.45 -21.29
N PHE A 336 -27.32 20.67 -20.84
CA PHE A 336 -28.20 19.64 -20.27
C PHE A 336 -29.38 19.52 -21.24
N GLY A 337 -29.60 18.33 -21.78
CA GLY A 337 -30.71 17.98 -22.64
C GLY A 337 -31.34 16.67 -22.17
N GLN A 338 -32.56 16.82 -21.66
CA GLN A 338 -33.72 15.91 -21.55
C GLN A 338 -33.50 14.39 -21.61
#